data_AF-A0A6I4ZK41-F1
#
_entry.id   AF-A0A6I4ZK41-F1
#
_cell.length_a   1.000
_cell.length_b   1.000
_cell.length_c   1.000
_cell.angle_alpha   90.00
_cell.angle_beta   90.00
_cell.angle_gamma   90.00
#
_symmetry.space_group_name_H-M   'P 1'
#
loop_
_entity.id
_entity.type
_entity.pdbx_description
1 polymer ?
#
loop_
_entity_poly.entity_id
_entity_poly.type
_entity_poly.pdbx_seq_one_letter_code
_entity_poly.pdbx_strand_id
1 'polypeptide(L)'
;MNFRTLFVALTVGALVYSIRSGRPVGRFLGMPYDFRVPTVDRFRDRFWNEDDDRIFTPMVFGVGWSINFFRLAEKFQADNAVEDDMDEGSLPQPPRTGSQPLP
;
A
#
# COMPACT_ATOMS: atom_id res chain seq x y z
N MET A 1 -13.13 -19.48 -15.99
CA MET A 1 -11.80 -19.79 -15.41
C MET A 1 -11.67 -19.00 -14.14
N ASN A 2 -11.57 -19.66 -12.97
CA ASN A 2 -11.65 -18.97 -11.68
C ASN A 2 -10.30 -18.33 -11.34
N PHE A 3 -10.31 -17.10 -10.83
CA PHE A 3 -9.10 -16.36 -10.46
C PHE A 3 -8.23 -17.14 -9.46
N ARG A 4 -8.86 -17.82 -8.49
CA ARG A 4 -8.17 -18.73 -7.56
C ARG A 4 -7.38 -19.82 -8.29
N THR A 5 -7.95 -20.44 -9.32
CA THR A 5 -7.29 -21.52 -10.06
C THR A 5 -6.08 -21.00 -10.83
N LEU A 6 -6.18 -19.80 -11.43
CA LEU A 6 -5.05 -19.15 -12.11
C LEU A 6 -3.92 -18.84 -11.13
N PHE A 7 -4.26 -18.26 -9.97
CA PHE A 7 -3.27 -17.90 -8.95
C PHE A 7 -2.54 -19.13 -8.39
N VAL A 8 -3.28 -20.21 -8.11
CA VAL A 8 -2.68 -21.48 -7.67
C VAL A 8 -1.76 -22.04 -8.74
N ALA A 9 -2.17 -22.06 -10.01
CA ALA A 9 -1.34 -22.55 -11.10
C ALA A 9 -0.05 -21.74 -11.26
N LEU A 10 -0.13 -20.41 -11.15
CA LEU A 10 1.04 -19.52 -11.18
C LEU A 10 1.98 -19.75 -9.99
N THR A 11 1.41 -19.94 -8.80
CA THR A 11 2.19 -20.22 -7.59
C THR A 11 2.94 -21.53 -7.69
N VAL A 12 2.24 -22.60 -8.09
CA VAL A 12 2.83 -23.93 -8.29
C VAL A 12 3.88 -23.89 -9.41
N GLY A 13 3.59 -23.21 -10.53
CA GLY A 13 4.53 -23.07 -11.64
C GLY A 13 5.83 -22.35 -11.25
N ALA A 14 5.71 -21.23 -10.53
CA ALA A 14 6.88 -20.50 -10.03
C ALA A 14 7.67 -21.30 -8.98
N LEU A 15 6.99 -22.08 -8.14
CA LEU A 15 7.63 -22.97 -7.16
C LEU A 15 8.41 -24.10 -7.86
N VAL A 16 7.84 -24.72 -8.88
CA VAL A 16 8.55 -25.73 -9.69
C VAL A 16 9.73 -25.10 -10.43
N TYR A 17 9.54 -23.89 -10.99
CA TYR A 17 10.59 -23.14 -11.65
C TYR A 17 11.75 -22.76 -10.71
N SER A 18 11.45 -22.36 -9.48
CA SER A 18 12.48 -21.99 -8.48
C SER A 18 13.32 -23.20 -8.08
N ILE A 19 12.68 -24.36 -7.84
CA ILE A 19 13.37 -25.62 -7.53
C ILE A 19 14.26 -26.05 -8.71
N ARG A 20 13.74 -25.99 -9.93
CA ARG A 20 14.49 -26.39 -11.14
C ARG A 20 15.66 -25.46 -11.46
N SER A 21 15.52 -24.16 -11.18
CA SER A 21 16.57 -23.17 -11.41
C SER A 21 17.58 -23.06 -10.27
N GLY A 22 17.30 -23.67 -9.12
CA GLY A 22 18.11 -23.54 -7.90
C GLY A 22 18.13 -22.12 -7.32
N ARG A 23 17.20 -21.25 -7.73
CA ARG A 23 17.13 -19.85 -7.30
C ARG A 23 15.85 -19.63 -6.48
N PRO A 24 15.98 -19.32 -5.18
CA PRO A 24 14.80 -19.11 -4.33
C PRO A 24 14.10 -17.76 -4.60
N VAL A 25 14.72 -16.85 -5.37
CA VAL A 25 14.19 -15.52 -5.71
C VAL A 25 14.29 -15.31 -7.22
N GLY A 26 13.25 -14.74 -7.81
CA GLY A 26 13.27 -14.40 -9.24
C GLY A 26 11.97 -13.77 -9.73
N ARG A 27 11.79 -13.82 -11.06
CA ARG A 27 10.53 -13.46 -11.71
C ARG A 27 10.04 -14.64 -12.55
N PHE A 28 8.75 -14.91 -12.47
CA PHE A 28 8.07 -15.93 -13.28
C PHE A 28 6.94 -15.24 -14.05
N LEU A 29 7.01 -15.25 -15.39
CA LEU A 29 6.04 -14.56 -16.27
C LEU A 29 5.81 -13.08 -15.90
N GLY A 30 6.86 -12.37 -15.49
CA GLY A 30 6.78 -10.97 -15.04
C GLY A 30 6.34 -10.79 -13.58
N MET A 31 5.87 -11.83 -12.90
CA MET A 31 5.54 -11.78 -11.48
C MET A 31 6.77 -12.05 -10.60
N PRO A 32 7.09 -11.20 -9.62
CA PRO A 32 8.15 -11.50 -8.66
C PRO A 32 7.75 -12.69 -7.77
N TYR A 33 8.72 -13.55 -7.45
CA TYR A 33 8.56 -14.62 -6.47
C TYR A 33 9.73 -14.66 -5.50
N ASP A 34 9.46 -15.04 -4.25
CA ASP A 34 10.44 -15.25 -3.19
C ASP A 34 10.01 -16.46 -2.35
N PHE A 35 10.79 -17.54 -2.36
CA PHE A 35 10.54 -18.76 -1.58
C PHE A 35 11.53 -18.93 -0.43
N ARG A 36 12.25 -17.87 -0.03
CA ARG A 36 13.12 -17.93 1.14
C ARG A 36 12.27 -18.01 2.39
N VAL A 37 12.67 -18.82 3.36
CA VAL A 37 12.00 -18.89 4.67
C VAL A 37 11.98 -17.48 5.27
N PRO A 38 10.81 -16.89 5.51
CA PRO A 38 10.71 -15.53 5.99
C PRO A 38 11.08 -15.49 7.47
N THR A 39 11.93 -14.53 7.84
CA THR A 39 12.22 -14.22 9.24
C THR A 39 11.12 -13.31 9.79
N VAL A 40 10.74 -13.47 11.06
CA VAL A 40 9.68 -12.64 11.70
C VAL A 40 10.04 -11.15 11.62
N ASP A 41 11.31 -10.81 11.81
CA ASP A 41 11.82 -9.45 11.66
C ASP A 41 11.57 -8.89 10.25
N ARG A 42 11.85 -9.70 9.23
CA ARG A 42 11.63 -9.32 7.82
C ARG A 42 10.15 -9.16 7.48
N PHE A 43 9.25 -9.88 8.16
CA PHE A 43 7.80 -9.68 8.01
C PHE A 43 7.41 -8.28 8.50
N ARG A 44 7.84 -7.90 9.71
CA ARG A 44 7.57 -6.57 10.26
C ARG A 44 8.15 -5.47 9.37
N ASP A 45 9.40 -5.62 8.96
CA ASP A 45 10.10 -4.65 8.11
C ASP A 45 9.54 -4.52 6.69
N ARG A 46 8.73 -5.45 6.19
CA ARG A 46 8.13 -5.35 4.84
C ARG A 46 6.68 -4.88 4.86
N PHE A 47 5.94 -5.25 5.89
CA PHE A 47 4.55 -4.82 6.06
C PHE A 47 4.44 -3.45 6.75
N TRP A 48 5.44 -3.09 7.55
CA TRP A 48 5.54 -1.84 8.30
C TRP A 48 6.91 -1.19 8.08
N ASN A 49 7.18 -0.76 6.84
CA ASN A 49 8.42 -0.06 6.50
C ASN A 49 8.15 1.42 6.33
N GLU A 50 8.77 2.25 7.16
CA GLU A 50 8.70 3.71 7.07
C GLU A 50 9.68 4.27 6.03
N ASP A 51 10.77 3.54 5.74
CA ASP A 51 11.85 3.94 4.83
C ASP A 51 11.64 3.52 3.35
N ASP A 52 10.68 2.63 3.06
CA ASP A 52 10.38 2.16 1.69
C ASP A 52 9.19 2.93 1.09
N ASP A 53 9.49 3.86 0.17
CA ASP A 53 8.51 4.70 -0.54
C ASP A 53 7.52 3.92 -1.44
N ARG A 54 7.71 2.62 -1.62
CA ARG A 54 6.91 1.80 -2.54
C ARG A 54 5.69 1.20 -1.84
N ILE A 55 4.50 1.53 -2.36
CA ILE A 55 3.23 0.91 -1.93
C ILE A 55 3.21 -0.59 -2.29
N PHE A 56 3.69 -0.95 -3.48
CA PHE A 56 3.79 -2.34 -3.93
C PHE A 56 5.21 -2.86 -3.74
N THR A 57 5.38 -3.77 -2.80
CA THR A 57 6.67 -4.42 -2.52
C THR A 57 6.63 -5.88 -3.01
N PRO A 58 7.77 -6.48 -3.42
CA PRO A 58 7.82 -7.91 -3.67
C PRO A 58 7.42 -8.70 -2.41
N MET A 59 6.61 -9.74 -2.57
CA MET A 59 6.11 -10.55 -1.46
C MET A 59 7.26 -11.22 -0.67
N VAL A 60 7.14 -11.25 0.65
CA VAL A 60 8.15 -11.83 1.56
C VAL A 60 8.24 -13.36 1.42
N PHE A 61 7.13 -13.99 1.04
CA PHE A 61 7.03 -15.42 0.79
C PHE A 61 5.90 -15.73 -0.20
N GLY A 62 6.22 -16.35 -1.33
CA GLY A 62 5.26 -16.74 -2.37
C GLY A 62 5.47 -16.01 -3.69
N VAL A 63 4.38 -15.88 -4.46
CA VAL A 63 4.38 -15.26 -5.80
C VAL A 63 3.47 -14.03 -5.79
N GLY A 64 3.99 -12.91 -6.29
CA GLY A 64 3.24 -11.68 -6.47
C GLY A 64 3.74 -10.52 -5.61
N TRP A 65 2.84 -9.55 -5.43
CA TRP A 65 3.12 -8.28 -4.76
C TRP A 65 2.49 -8.28 -3.37
N SER A 66 3.22 -7.75 -2.39
CA SER A 66 2.73 -7.37 -1.07
C SER A 66 2.43 -5.87 -1.04
N ILE A 67 1.67 -5.45 -0.04
CA ILE A 67 1.31 -4.05 0.21
C ILE A 67 2.06 -3.57 1.46
N ASN A 68 2.71 -2.42 1.37
CA ASN A 68 3.23 -1.72 2.55
C ASN A 68 2.09 -0.95 3.22
N PHE A 69 1.62 -1.41 4.38
CA PHE A 69 0.46 -0.83 5.05
C PHE A 69 0.76 0.53 5.70
N PHE A 70 2.01 0.79 6.07
CA PHE A 70 2.40 2.08 6.66
C PHE A 70 2.14 3.23 5.68
N ARG A 71 2.64 3.10 4.45
CA ARG A 71 2.43 4.11 3.38
C ARG A 71 0.98 4.18 2.92
N LEU A 72 0.26 3.06 2.95
CA LEU A 72 -1.17 3.08 2.66
C LEU A 72 -1.93 3.95 3.68
N ALA A 73 -1.63 3.79 4.98
CA ALA A 73 -2.26 4.56 6.04
C ALA A 73 -1.96 6.07 5.95
N GLU A 74 -0.70 6.44 5.71
CA GLU A 74 -0.29 7.84 5.53
C GLU A 74 -1.02 8.50 4.36
N LYS A 75 -1.10 7.82 3.21
CA LYS A 75 -1.79 8.37 2.04
C LYS A 75 -3.29 8.52 2.29
N PHE A 76 -3.92 7.58 2.99
CA PHE A 76 -5.31 7.72 3.42
C PHE A 76 -5.50 8.90 4.38
N GLN A 77 -4.56 9.18 5.27
CA GLN A 77 -4.66 10.30 6.20
C GLN A 77 -4.50 11.66 5.50
N ALA A 78 -3.57 11.76 4.54
CA ALA A 78 -3.39 12.95 3.72
C ALA A 78 -4.65 13.29 2.90
N ASP A 79 -5.28 12.27 2.29
CA ASP A 79 -6.49 12.47 1.49
C ASP A 79 -7.68 12.94 2.36
N ASN A 80 -7.80 12.50 3.62
CA ASN A 80 -8.84 12.97 4.55
C ASN A 80 -8.57 14.38 5.12
N ALA A 81 -7.31 14.74 5.38
CA ALA A 81 -6.95 16.04 5.94
C ALA A 81 -7.22 17.21 4.96
N VAL A 82 -7.18 16.93 3.65
CA VAL A 82 -7.49 17.92 2.61
C VAL A 82 -8.99 18.26 2.56
N GLU A 83 -9.86 17.36 3.01
CA GLU A 83 -11.31 17.57 3.04
C GLU A 83 -11.72 18.44 4.25
N ASP A 84 -11.08 18.25 5.40
CA ASP A 84 -11.33 19.05 6.62
C ASP A 84 -11.04 20.56 6.44
N ASP A 85 -10.03 20.92 5.65
CA ASP A 85 -9.65 22.32 5.42
C ASP A 85 -10.61 23.06 4.45
N MET A 86 -11.41 22.34 3.67
CA MET A 86 -12.30 22.94 2.66
C MET A 86 -13.69 23.31 3.19
N ASP A 87 -14.06 22.84 4.37
CA ASP A 87 -15.42 23.03 4.91
C ASP A 87 -15.57 24.22 5.89
N GLU A 88 -14.48 24.81 6.42
CA GLU A 88 -14.59 25.82 7.49
C GLU A 88 -14.22 27.26 7.07
N GLY A 89 -13.51 27.47 5.96
CA GLY A 89 -12.91 28.78 5.61
C GLY A 89 -13.64 29.67 4.59
N SER A 90 -14.65 29.15 3.87
CA SER A 90 -15.16 29.80 2.65
C SER A 90 -16.50 30.54 2.77
N LEU A 91 -17.12 30.55 3.96
CA LEU A 91 -18.34 31.35 4.15
C LEU A 91 -17.96 32.81 4.35
N PRO A 92 -18.39 33.74 3.47
CA PRO A 92 -18.20 35.15 3.70
C PRO A 92 -18.87 35.53 5.03
N GLN A 93 -18.07 36.00 5.99
CA GLN A 93 -18.58 36.51 7.26
C GLN A 93 -19.63 37.59 6.94
N PRO A 94 -20.84 37.54 7.51
CA PRO A 94 -21.78 38.63 7.34
C PRO A 94 -21.10 39.90 7.85
N PRO A 95 -21.23 41.04 7.13
CA PRO A 95 -20.60 42.28 7.54
C PRO A 95 -20.97 42.54 9.00
N ARG A 96 -19.96 42.74 9.86
CA ARG A 96 -20.21 43.11 11.25
C ARG A 96 -20.96 44.43 11.21
N THR A 97 -22.27 44.39 11.42
CA THR A 97 -23.10 45.58 11.61
C THR A 97 -22.63 46.20 12.93
N GLY A 98 -21.66 47.10 12.82
CA GLY A 98 -21.26 47.95 13.93
C GLY A 98 -22.52 48.65 14.43
N SER A 99 -22.80 48.46 15.72
CA SER A 99 -23.86 49.17 16.42
C SER A 99 -23.52 50.65 16.46
N GLN A 100 -23.84 51.37 15.39
CA GLN A 100 -23.77 52.82 15.35
C GLN A 100 -24.98 53.35 16.13
N PRO A 101 -24.80 54.06 17.25
CA PRO A 101 -25.92 54.63 17.97
C PRO A 101 -26.55 55.71 17.08
N LEU A 102 -27.88 55.67 16.93
CA LEU A 102 -28.65 56.66 16.19
C LEU A 102 -28.54 58.04 16.87
N PRO A 103 -28.28 59.13 16.12
CA PRO A 103 -28.39 60.50 16.65
C PRO A 103 -29.85 60.93 16.86
#